data_AF-A0AAV4VQN7-F1
#
_entry.id   AF-A0AAV4VQN7-F1
#
_cell.length_a   1.000
_cell.length_b   1.000
_cell.length_c   1.000
_cell.angle_alpha   90.00
_cell.angle_beta   90.00
_cell.angle_gamma   90.00
#
_symmetry.space_group_name_H-M   'P 1'
#
loop_
_entity.id
_entity.type
_entity.pdbx_description
1 polymer ?
#
loop_
_entity_poly.entity_id
_entity_poly.type
_entity_poly.pdbx_seq_one_letter_code
_entity_poly.pdbx_strand_id
1 'polypeptide(L)'
;MWGLCILQRNAAREDRSFCTVLNISSPDIQEEGSSSDVIVREGANVTLTCKAVGYPTPNITWRREDNEPIPLGAWQGKEIHR
;
A
#
# COMPACT_ATOMS: atom_id res chain seq x y z
N MET A 1 7.10 14.23 -10.29
CA MET A 1 7.53 14.57 -8.91
C MET A 1 6.56 15.63 -8.40
N TRP A 2 5.61 15.25 -7.55
CA TRP A 2 4.58 16.15 -7.03
C TRP A 2 4.83 16.33 -5.53
N GLY A 3 5.43 17.45 -5.13
CA GLY A 3 5.61 17.82 -3.72
C GLY A 3 4.56 18.86 -3.34
N LEU A 4 3.81 18.64 -2.26
CA LEU A 4 2.97 19.66 -1.65
C LEU A 4 3.80 20.43 -0.61
N CYS A 5 3.79 21.77 -0.68
CA CYS A 5 4.40 22.64 0.33
C CYS A 5 3.30 23.22 1.22
N ILE A 6 3.38 22.97 2.53
CA ILE A 6 2.46 23.56 3.52
C ILE A 6 3.24 24.65 4.26
N LEU A 7 2.81 25.91 4.13
CA LEU A 7 3.37 27.03 4.89
C LEU A 7 2.68 27.12 6.25
N GLN A 8 3.40 26.87 7.36
CA GLN A 8 2.93 27.21 8.70
C GLN A 8 3.52 28.55 9.15
N ARG A 9 2.66 29.51 9.52
CA ARG A 9 3.06 30.78 10.14
C ARG A 9 3.16 30.60 11.65
N ASN A 10 4.38 30.65 12.19
CA ASN A 10 4.60 30.70 13.63
C ASN A 10 4.69 32.17 14.05
N ALA A 11 3.81 32.61 14.96
CA ALA A 11 3.71 33.98 15.45
C ALA A 11 4.78 34.34 16.52
N ALA A 12 6.00 33.81 16.39
CA ALA A 12 7.11 34.14 17.28
C ALA A 12 8.35 34.46 16.45
N ARG A 13 8.91 35.63 16.74
CA ARG A 13 9.91 36.36 15.97
C ARG A 13 11.28 35.67 15.99
N GLU A 14 11.52 34.79 15.03
CA GLU A 14 12.83 34.46 14.45
C GLU A 14 12.56 33.91 13.04
N ASP A 15 13.01 34.62 12.00
CA ASP A 15 12.56 34.44 10.61
C ASP A 15 13.19 33.21 9.93
N ARG A 16 12.88 32.03 10.47
CA ARG A 16 13.18 30.74 9.84
C ARG A 16 11.86 30.10 9.43
N SER A 17 11.44 30.41 8.19
CA SER A 17 10.37 29.69 7.53
C SER A 17 10.85 28.26 7.20
N PHE A 18 10.36 27.26 7.93
CA PHE A 18 10.67 25.85 7.67
C PHE A 18 9.68 25.27 6.66
N CYS A 19 10.12 25.07 5.43
CA CYS A 19 9.40 24.28 4.43
C CYS A 19 9.85 22.83 4.55
N THR A 20 8.96 21.93 4.98
CA THR A 20 9.23 20.49 4.93
C THR A 20 8.84 19.98 3.55
N VAL A 21 9.80 19.43 2.81
CA VAL A 21 9.51 18.70 1.58
C VAL A 21 9.05 17.30 1.96
N LEU A 22 7.78 16.99 1.72
CA LEU A 22 7.26 15.64 1.87
C LEU A 22 7.42 14.89 0.55
N ASN A 23 8.25 13.86 0.55
CA ASN A 23 8.41 12.98 -0.60
C ASN A 23 7.26 11.98 -0.64
N ILE A 24 6.18 12.30 -1.34
CA ILE A 24 5.05 11.38 -1.55
C ILE A 24 5.29 10.59 -2.84
N SER A 25 5.06 9.28 -2.80
CA SER A 25 5.06 8.44 -3.99
C SER A 25 3.78 7.62 -4.06
N SER A 26 3.24 7.47 -5.27
CA SER A 26 2.10 6.59 -5.51
C SER A 26 2.44 5.15 -5.14
N PRO A 27 1.46 4.35 -4.69
CA PRO A 27 1.64 2.91 -4.54
C PRO A 27 2.00 2.28 -5.89
N ASP A 28 2.99 1.40 -5.86
CA ASP A 28 3.43 0.61 -7.00
C ASP A 28 3.49 -0.87 -6.59
N ILE A 29 2.86 -1.73 -7.38
CA ILE A 29 2.86 -3.18 -7.13
C ILE A 29 4.12 -3.75 -7.77
N GLN A 30 4.94 -4.39 -6.94
CA GLN A 30 6.18 -5.00 -7.37
C GLN A 30 5.89 -6.42 -7.86
N GLU A 31 6.16 -6.69 -9.14
CA GLU A 31 6.07 -8.03 -9.71
C GLU A 31 7.01 -9.00 -8.97
N GLU A 32 8.21 -8.54 -8.61
CA GLU A 32 9.16 -9.33 -7.84
C GLU A 32 8.69 -9.52 -6.39
N GLY A 33 8.32 -10.76 -6.07
CA GLY A 33 7.83 -11.16 -4.75
C GLY A 33 6.31 -11.07 -4.59
N SER A 34 5.58 -10.66 -5.63
CA SER A 34 4.13 -10.85 -5.72
C SER A 34 3.79 -12.15 -6.46
N SER A 35 2.59 -12.66 -6.24
CA SER A 35 2.06 -13.81 -6.98
C SER A 35 1.55 -13.38 -8.35
N SER A 36 1.93 -14.12 -9.39
CA SER A 36 1.31 -14.07 -10.71
C SER A 36 0.07 -14.97 -10.77
N ASP A 37 -0.42 -15.27 -11.97
CA ASP A 37 -1.49 -16.25 -12.17
C ASP A 37 -1.13 -17.63 -11.58
N VAL A 38 -2.03 -18.19 -10.77
CA VAL A 38 -1.86 -19.50 -10.14
C VAL A 38 -3.04 -20.40 -10.49
N ILE A 39 -2.75 -21.62 -10.92
CA ILE A 39 -3.75 -22.67 -11.17
C ILE A 39 -3.61 -23.72 -10.07
N VAL A 40 -4.67 -23.94 -9.29
CA VAL A 40 -4.72 -24.93 -8.21
C VAL A 40 -5.87 -25.90 -8.40
N ARG A 41 -5.70 -27.12 -7.90
CA ARG A 41 -6.79 -28.11 -7.88
C ARG A 41 -7.83 -27.75 -6.82
N GLU A 42 -9.07 -28.10 -7.06
CA GLU A 42 -10.15 -27.95 -6.09
C GLU A 42 -9.78 -28.66 -4.77
N GLY A 43 -10.05 -27.99 -3.65
CA GLY A 43 -9.70 -28.46 -2.30
C GLY A 43 -8.22 -28.32 -1.91
N ALA A 44 -7.35 -27.87 -2.82
CA ALA A 44 -5.96 -27.54 -2.48
C ALA A 44 -5.84 -26.14 -1.85
N ASN A 45 -4.85 -25.97 -0.97
CA ASN A 45 -4.53 -24.67 -0.38
C ASN A 45 -3.70 -23.83 -1.34
N VAL A 46 -4.00 -22.53 -1.40
CA VAL A 46 -3.25 -21.53 -2.16
C VAL A 46 -2.91 -20.35 -1.26
N THR A 47 -1.78 -19.71 -1.51
CA THR A 47 -1.37 -18.49 -0.83
C THR A 47 -0.98 -17.46 -1.88
N LEU A 48 -1.70 -16.33 -1.90
CA LEU A 48 -1.41 -15.21 -2.77
C LEU A 48 -0.60 -14.17 -1.99
N THR A 49 0.48 -13.69 -2.60
CA THR A 49 1.36 -12.68 -2.02
C THR A 49 1.30 -11.42 -2.86
N CYS A 50 1.25 -10.26 -2.21
CA CYS A 50 1.32 -8.96 -2.89
C CYS A 50 2.33 -8.09 -2.14
N LYS A 51 3.28 -7.53 -2.89
CA LYS A 51 4.28 -6.58 -2.42
C LYS A 51 4.03 -5.26 -3.12
N ALA A 52 3.77 -4.22 -2.33
CA ALA A 52 3.60 -2.87 -2.84
C ALA A 52 4.59 -1.92 -2.15
N VAL A 53 5.11 -0.96 -2.91
CA VAL A 53 6.00 0.10 -2.41
C VAL A 53 5.34 1.47 -2.61
N GLY A 54 5.59 2.40 -1.71
CA GLY A 54 4.98 3.73 -1.76
C GLY A 54 5.30 4.51 -0.50
N TYR A 55 5.13 5.84 -0.56
CA TYR A 55 5.25 6.70 0.60
C TYR A 55 4.05 7.65 0.71
N PRO A 56 3.32 7.64 1.84
CA PRO A 56 3.48 6.74 2.98
C PRO A 56 3.20 5.27 2.59
N THR A 57 3.62 4.33 3.44
CA THR A 57 3.48 2.88 3.17
C THR A 57 2.04 2.55 2.78
N PRO A 58 1.80 1.88 1.62
CA PRO A 58 0.46 1.61 1.15
C PRO A 58 -0.22 0.53 2.00
N ASN A 59 -1.53 0.66 2.17
CA ASN A 59 -2.38 -0.38 2.76
C ASN A 59 -2.84 -1.35 1.67
N ILE A 60 -2.59 -2.65 1.87
CA ILE A 60 -2.88 -3.69 0.87
C ILE A 60 -4.20 -4.37 1.21
N THR A 61 -5.16 -4.31 0.28
CA THR A 61 -6.44 -5.02 0.39
C THR A 61 -6.65 -5.97 -0.79
N TRP A 62 -7.21 -7.13 -0.49
CA TRP A 62 -7.55 -8.14 -1.50
C TRP A 62 -9.03 -8.02 -1.85
N ARG A 63 -9.33 -8.18 -3.15
CA ARG A 63 -10.69 -8.24 -3.67
C ARG A 63 -10.77 -9.28 -4.78
N ARG A 64 -11.98 -9.80 -5.02
CA ARG A 64 -12.25 -10.57 -6.22
C ARG A 64 -12.38 -9.63 -7.43
N GLU A 65 -12.04 -10.12 -8.60
CA GLU A 65 -12.16 -9.36 -9.85
C GLU A 65 -13.62 -9.00 -10.16
N ASP A 66 -14.55 -9.92 -9.86
CA ASP A 66 -16.00 -9.75 -10.01
C ASP A 66 -16.64 -8.85 -8.94
N ASN A 67 -15.84 -8.27 -8.03
CA ASN A 67 -16.28 -7.45 -6.89
C ASN A 67 -17.22 -8.15 -5.90
N GLU A 68 -17.40 -9.46 -6.03
CA GLU A 68 -18.15 -10.24 -5.06
C GLU A 68 -17.34 -10.42 -3.76
N PRO A 69 -18.01 -10.62 -2.62
CA PRO A 69 -17.32 -10.83 -1.35
C PRO A 69 -16.46 -12.09 -1.39
N ILE A 70 -15.28 -12.02 -0.78
CA ILE A 70 -14.41 -13.19 -0.58
C ILE A 70 -15.09 -14.09 0.47
N PRO A 71 -15.43 -15.35 0.16
CA PRO A 71 -16.07 -16.24 1.12
C PRO A 71 -15.09 -16.54 2.27
N LEU A 72 -15.36 -16.01 3.47
CA LEU A 72 -14.47 -16.03 4.63
C LEU A 72 -14.24 -17.42 5.27
N GLY A 73 -14.62 -18.51 4.61
CA GLY A 73 -14.62 -19.87 5.17
C GLY A 73 -13.24 -20.46 5.47
N ALA A 74 -12.15 -19.91 4.92
CA ALA A 74 -10.78 -20.42 5.13
C ALA A 74 -9.65 -19.40 4.89
N TRP A 75 -9.95 -18.16 4.52
CA TRP A 75 -8.93 -17.18 4.11
C TRP A 75 -8.52 -16.29 5.29
N GLN A 76 -7.26 -16.38 5.72
CA GLN A 76 -6.67 -15.39 6.63
C GLN A 76 -5.86 -14.38 5.82
N GLY A 77 -6.46 -13.23 5.52
CA GLY A 77 -5.71 -12.09 5.02
C GLY A 77 -4.78 -11.57 6.12
N LYS A 78 -3.46 -11.72 5.95
CA LYS A 78 -2.46 -11.16 6.87
C LYS A 78 -1.67 -10.10 6.13
N GLU A 79 -1.81 -8.85 6.57
CA GLU A 79 -0.92 -7.78 6.16
C GLU A 79 0.40 -7.93 6.93
N ILE A 80 1.51 -8.15 6.20
CA ILE A 80 2.84 -8.26 6.78
C ILE A 80 3.60 -6.98 6.42
N HIS A 81 3.50 -5.98 7.28
CA HIS A 81 4.40 -4.83 7.26
C HIS A 81 5.77 -5.30 7.72
N ARG A 82 6.76 -5.31 6.83
CA ARG A 82 8.15 -5.61 7.16
C ARG A 82 9.01 -4.36 6.99
#